data_AF-A0A5Q0THF1-F1
#
_entry.id   AF-A0A5Q0THF1-F1
#
_cell.length_a   1.000
_cell.length_b   1.000
_cell.length_c   1.000
_cell.angle_alpha   90.00
_cell.angle_beta   90.00
_cell.angle_gamma   90.00
#
_symmetry.space_group_name_H-M   'P 1'
#
loop_
_entity.id
_entity.type
_entity.pdbx_description
1 polymer ?
#
loop_
_entity_poly.entity_id
_entity_poly.type
_entity_poly.pdbx_seq_one_letter_code
_entity_poly.pdbx_strand_id
1 'polypeptide(L)'
;MASNRNLLFDIDLDEIEAIQNIYSATEAQVRAAYNRALTRTAKTMRALTNKKIKDELQLKRMKDLRRRLQTFRLKSTSKQSKLDELKLWFGMNDIPVGKLKGRMKPIGSKKNPQGAVFNPSGKIGTQSYDKGFIARAYGRKSIFTRSTESRYPIKEARVSVADDLQDTIEDEIFSELSTVFMKHFETDLKGRVKMGMNKTGWQS
;
A
#
# COMPACT_ATOMS: atom_id res chain seq x y z
N MET A 1 -10.79 -5.60 -14.13
CA MET A 1 -9.90 -4.47 -14.45
C MET A 1 -9.70 -3.70 -13.15
N ALA A 2 -8.48 -3.55 -12.65
CA ALA A 2 -8.24 -2.83 -11.39
C ALA A 2 -8.48 -1.33 -11.63
N SER A 3 -9.48 -0.77 -10.95
CA SER A 3 -9.81 0.66 -11.01
C SER A 3 -8.63 1.47 -10.49
N ASN A 4 -8.04 2.29 -11.37
CA ASN A 4 -6.86 3.10 -11.04
C ASN A 4 -7.34 4.48 -10.57
N ARG A 5 -7.76 4.59 -9.29
CA ARG A 5 -8.19 5.86 -8.71
C ARG A 5 -6.98 6.65 -8.21
N ASN A 6 -6.80 7.86 -8.74
CA ASN A 6 -5.80 8.82 -8.29
C ASN A 6 -6.45 9.72 -7.24
N LEU A 7 -6.08 9.57 -5.97
CA LEU A 7 -6.53 10.46 -4.91
C LEU A 7 -5.42 11.48 -4.64
N LEU A 8 -5.75 12.76 -4.80
CA LEU A 8 -4.87 13.88 -4.48
C LEU A 8 -4.97 14.17 -2.98
N PHE A 9 -3.81 14.36 -2.35
CA PHE A 9 -3.69 14.80 -0.98
C PHE A 9 -3.77 16.32 -0.93
N ASP A 10 -4.70 16.86 -0.16
CA ASP A 10 -4.82 18.29 0.09
C ASP A 10 -3.96 18.68 1.29
N ILE A 11 -3.05 19.62 1.08
CA ILE A 11 -2.12 20.10 2.11
C ILE A 11 -2.58 21.49 2.51
N ASP A 12 -2.76 21.70 3.81
CA ASP A 12 -3.08 23.02 4.34
C ASP A 12 -1.90 23.98 4.13
N LEU A 13 -2.02 24.82 3.10
CA LEU A 13 -0.99 25.79 2.74
C LEU A 13 -0.93 26.94 3.76
N ASP A 14 -2.05 27.26 4.40
CA ASP A 14 -2.14 28.32 5.40
C ASP A 14 -1.38 27.89 6.67
N GLU A 15 -1.49 26.61 7.05
CA GLU A 15 -0.73 26.05 8.17
C GLU A 15 0.78 26.01 7.88
N ILE A 16 1.18 25.72 6.63
CA ILE A 16 2.60 25.80 6.21
C ILE A 16 3.13 27.23 6.34
N GLU A 17 2.36 28.23 5.87
CA GLU A 17 2.73 29.64 5.94
C GLU A 17 2.83 30.11 7.39
N ALA A 18 1.89 29.71 8.25
CA ALA A 18 1.95 30.00 9.68
C ALA A 18 3.23 29.44 10.32
N ILE A 19 3.58 28.18 10.04
CA ILE A 19 4.82 27.54 10.54
C ILE A 19 6.06 28.26 10.00
N GLN A 20 6.07 28.66 8.72
CA GLN A 20 7.17 29.44 8.14
C GLN A 20 7.39 30.74 8.92
N ASN A 21 6.31 31.47 9.21
CA ASN A 21 6.36 32.74 9.92
C ASN A 21 6.84 32.56 11.36
N ILE A 22 6.32 31.56 12.08
CA ILE A 22 6.72 31.23 13.46
C ILE A 22 8.24 31.02 13.58
N TYR A 23 8.83 30.29 12.63
CA TYR A 23 10.26 29.96 12.66
C TYR A 23 11.13 30.94 11.86
N SER A 24 10.55 31.99 11.29
CA SER A 24 11.25 32.94 10.38
C SER A 24 12.08 32.21 9.31
N ALA A 25 11.51 31.16 8.74
CA ALA A 25 12.21 30.29 7.81
C ALA A 25 12.27 30.92 6.40
N THR A 26 13.37 30.69 5.70
CA THR A 26 13.50 31.08 4.28
C THR A 26 12.66 30.16 3.40
N GLU A 27 12.21 30.66 2.25
CA GLU A 27 11.46 29.86 1.26
C GLU A 27 12.23 28.61 0.81
N ALA A 28 13.57 28.71 0.69
CA ALA A 28 14.44 27.59 0.36
C ALA A 28 14.45 26.50 1.45
N GLN A 29 14.37 26.89 2.73
CA GLN A 29 14.24 25.96 3.85
C GLN A 29 12.88 25.28 3.87
N VAL A 30 11.81 26.06 3.65
CA VAL A 30 10.43 25.55 3.57
C VAL A 30 10.32 24.50 2.47
N ARG A 31 10.76 24.82 1.25
CA ARG A 31 10.72 23.89 0.12
C ARG A 31 11.50 22.60 0.39
N ALA A 32 12.68 22.72 1.02
CA ALA A 32 13.50 21.56 1.34
C ALA A 32 12.89 20.69 2.46
N ALA A 33 12.31 21.32 3.48
CA ALA A 33 11.59 20.64 4.56
C ALA A 33 10.35 19.92 4.01
N TYR A 34 9.58 20.61 3.16
CA TYR A 34 8.40 20.09 2.50
C TYR A 34 8.71 18.82 1.67
N ASN A 35 9.70 18.88 0.78
CA ASN A 35 10.08 17.74 -0.06
C ASN A 35 10.58 16.54 0.77
N ARG A 36 11.24 16.80 1.90
CA ARG A 36 11.67 15.76 2.83
C ARG A 36 10.50 15.19 3.63
N ALA A 37 9.57 16.03 4.08
CA ALA A 37 8.36 15.64 4.77
C ALA A 37 7.48 14.74 3.90
N LEU A 38 7.30 15.05 2.60
CA LEU A 38 6.62 14.16 1.67
C LEU A 38 7.27 12.77 1.58
N THR A 39 8.60 12.74 1.50
CA THR A 39 9.35 11.46 1.45
C THR A 39 9.12 10.63 2.71
N ARG A 40 9.19 11.28 3.87
CA ARG A 40 9.02 10.62 5.18
C ARG A 40 7.60 10.15 5.38
N THR A 41 6.62 10.98 5.02
CA THR A 41 5.19 10.65 5.06
C THR A 41 4.89 9.45 4.18
N ALA A 42 5.35 9.44 2.93
CA ALA A 42 5.20 8.29 2.05
C ALA A 42 5.77 7.00 2.65
N LYS A 43 6.93 7.08 3.32
CA LYS A 43 7.55 5.92 4.00
C LYS A 43 6.71 5.46 5.20
N THR A 44 6.22 6.40 6.01
CA THR A 44 5.36 6.10 7.16
C THR A 44 4.04 5.48 6.71
N MET A 45 3.35 6.09 5.75
CA MET A 45 2.10 5.58 5.17
C MET A 45 2.31 4.18 4.62
N ARG A 46 3.38 3.96 3.85
CA ARG A 46 3.72 2.62 3.35
C ARG A 46 3.90 1.60 4.49
N ALA A 47 4.51 1.97 5.60
CA ALA A 47 4.70 1.08 6.74
C ALA A 47 3.37 0.77 7.44
N LEU A 48 2.53 1.78 7.66
CA LEU A 48 1.20 1.63 8.27
C LEU A 48 0.29 0.78 7.40
N THR A 49 0.18 1.08 6.10
CA THR A 49 -0.56 0.26 5.14
C THR A 49 -0.05 -1.17 5.14
N ASN A 50 1.26 -1.40 5.07
CA ASN A 50 1.81 -2.76 5.10
C ASN A 50 1.37 -3.54 6.35
N LYS A 51 1.37 -2.89 7.51
CA LYS A 51 0.96 -3.49 8.77
C LYS A 51 -0.54 -3.82 8.74
N LYS A 52 -1.39 -2.84 8.44
CA LYS A 52 -2.85 -3.00 8.37
C LYS A 52 -3.25 -4.11 7.40
N ILE A 53 -2.78 -4.04 6.16
CA ILE A 53 -3.11 -5.05 5.13
C ILE A 53 -2.66 -6.46 5.56
N LYS A 54 -1.48 -6.60 6.19
CA LYS A 54 -1.02 -7.91 6.67
C LYS A 54 -1.96 -8.46 7.74
N ASP A 55 -2.41 -7.59 8.65
CA ASP A 55 -3.28 -7.97 9.76
C ASP A 55 -4.70 -8.28 9.26
N GLU A 56 -5.22 -7.52 8.30
CA GLU A 56 -6.55 -7.76 7.71
C GLU A 56 -6.62 -8.99 6.81
N LEU A 57 -5.66 -9.15 5.91
CA LEU A 57 -5.61 -10.31 5.02
C LEU A 57 -5.05 -11.56 5.70
N GLN A 58 -4.51 -11.42 6.91
CA GLN A 58 -3.83 -12.48 7.64
C GLN A 58 -2.76 -13.16 6.77
N LEU A 59 -1.89 -12.36 6.15
CA LEU A 59 -0.82 -12.88 5.30
C LEU A 59 0.20 -13.69 6.11
N LYS A 60 0.65 -14.82 5.55
CA LYS A 60 1.68 -15.65 6.19
C LYS A 60 3.04 -14.95 6.27
N ARG A 61 3.39 -14.13 5.27
CA ARG A 61 4.71 -13.48 5.17
C ARG A 61 4.59 -12.06 4.62
N MET A 62 5.30 -11.11 5.24
CA MET A 62 5.33 -9.70 4.80
C MET A 62 5.87 -9.50 3.38
N LYS A 63 6.85 -10.31 2.96
CA LYS A 63 7.47 -10.18 1.64
C LYS A 63 6.48 -10.37 0.49
N ASP A 64 5.40 -11.11 0.74
CA ASP A 64 4.36 -11.36 -0.25
C ASP A 64 3.48 -10.13 -0.50
N LEU A 65 3.47 -9.18 0.44
CA LEU A 65 2.81 -7.87 0.35
C LEU A 65 3.73 -6.77 -0.20
N ARG A 66 4.99 -6.73 0.25
CA ARG A 66 5.96 -5.66 -0.14
C ARG A 66 6.17 -5.53 -1.64
N ARG A 67 6.04 -6.64 -2.39
CA ARG A 67 6.15 -6.66 -3.86
C ARG A 67 4.94 -6.01 -4.57
N ARG A 68 3.86 -5.74 -3.84
CA ARG A 68 2.55 -5.33 -4.40
C ARG A 68 2.21 -3.86 -4.12
N LEU A 69 2.66 -3.31 -3.01
CA LEU A 69 2.46 -1.89 -2.68
C LEU A 69 3.56 -1.04 -3.34
N GLN A 70 3.20 -0.34 -4.43
CA GLN A 70 4.08 0.57 -5.15
C GLN A 70 3.67 2.01 -4.88
N THR A 71 4.39 2.72 -4.03
CA THR A 71 4.20 4.15 -3.79
C THR A 71 4.69 4.95 -5.00
N PHE A 72 3.89 5.90 -5.51
CA PHE A 72 4.29 6.80 -6.61
C PHE A 72 4.42 8.23 -6.11
N ARG A 73 5.63 8.65 -5.76
CA ARG A 73 5.89 10.08 -5.60
C ARG A 73 5.70 10.75 -6.98
N LEU A 74 4.73 11.65 -7.12
CA LEU A 74 4.75 12.60 -8.22
C LEU A 74 5.78 13.67 -7.86
N LYS A 75 6.78 13.84 -8.72
CA LYS A 75 7.58 15.06 -8.70
C LYS A 75 6.74 16.13 -9.39
N SER A 76 6.69 17.34 -8.82
CA SER A 76 6.10 18.50 -9.49
C SER A 76 6.64 18.58 -10.92
N THR A 77 5.75 18.54 -11.90
CA THR A 77 6.13 18.48 -13.33
C THR A 77 6.70 19.81 -13.81
N SER A 78 6.46 20.90 -13.07
CA SER A 78 6.97 22.22 -13.38
C SER A 78 8.32 22.47 -12.69
N LYS A 79 9.36 22.75 -13.49
CA LYS A 79 10.62 23.34 -13.02
C LYS A 79 10.43 24.70 -12.29
N GLN A 80 9.22 25.25 -12.24
CA GLN A 80 8.90 26.54 -11.64
C GLN A 80 7.72 26.43 -10.65
N SER A 81 7.94 26.99 -9.46
CA SER A 81 7.02 27.38 -8.38
C SER A 81 6.07 26.38 -7.68
N LYS A 82 5.62 25.26 -8.24
CA LYS A 82 4.65 24.41 -7.52
C LYS A 82 5.31 23.37 -6.60
N LEU A 83 4.80 23.27 -5.38
CA LEU A 83 5.15 22.25 -4.38
C LEU A 83 4.93 20.83 -4.95
N ASP A 84 5.76 19.88 -4.53
CA ASP A 84 5.61 18.47 -4.91
C ASP A 84 4.26 17.91 -4.39
N GLU A 85 3.64 17.01 -5.16
CA GLU A 85 2.39 16.34 -4.77
C GLU A 85 2.66 14.88 -4.41
N LEU A 86 2.00 14.36 -3.36
CA LEU A 86 2.06 12.95 -3.03
C LEU A 86 0.92 12.20 -3.72
N LYS A 87 1.26 11.17 -4.50
CA LYS A 87 0.29 10.20 -5.02
C LYS A 87 0.57 8.83 -4.42
N LEU A 88 -0.47 8.11 -4.03
CA LEU A 88 -0.34 6.76 -3.51
C LEU A 88 -1.07 5.82 -4.47
N TRP A 89 -0.34 4.88 -5.06
CA TRP A 89 -0.95 3.79 -5.82
C TRP A 89 -0.83 2.50 -5.01
N PHE A 90 -1.91 1.71 -5.01
CA PHE A 90 -1.92 0.40 -4.41
C PHE A 90 -2.12 -0.62 -5.53
N GLY A 91 -1.09 -1.42 -5.79
CA GLY A 91 -1.19 -2.54 -6.72
C GLY A 91 -2.01 -3.66 -6.09
N MET A 92 -3.33 -3.57 -6.19
CA MET A 92 -4.30 -4.52 -5.63
C MET A 92 -4.43 -5.81 -6.46
N ASN A 93 -3.29 -6.43 -6.77
CA ASN A 93 -3.28 -7.69 -7.50
C ASN A 93 -3.76 -8.83 -6.59
N ASP A 94 -4.56 -9.74 -7.15
CA ASP A 94 -5.06 -10.90 -6.42
C ASP A 94 -3.95 -11.69 -5.72
N ILE A 95 -4.24 -12.20 -4.54
CA ILE A 95 -3.27 -12.93 -3.72
C ILE A 95 -3.51 -14.44 -3.87
N PRO A 96 -2.47 -15.23 -4.18
CA PRO A 96 -2.61 -16.67 -4.20
C PRO A 96 -3.03 -17.23 -2.84
N VAL A 97 -3.99 -18.14 -2.85
CA VAL A 97 -4.62 -18.75 -1.66
C VAL A 97 -3.57 -19.30 -0.67
N GLY A 98 -2.50 -19.90 -1.18
CA GLY A 98 -1.44 -20.49 -0.37
C GLY A 98 -0.65 -19.49 0.48
N LYS A 99 -0.72 -18.19 0.17
CA LYS A 99 -0.04 -17.10 0.89
C LYS A 99 -0.86 -16.52 2.04
N LEU A 100 -2.16 -16.77 2.06
CA LEU A 100 -3.08 -16.33 3.10
C LEU A 100 -3.19 -17.39 4.20
N LYS A 101 -3.45 -16.97 5.44
CA LYS A 101 -3.89 -17.88 6.50
C LYS A 101 -5.37 -18.21 6.32
N GLY A 102 -5.74 -19.44 6.63
CA GLY A 102 -7.11 -19.93 6.49
C GLY A 102 -7.15 -21.45 6.35
N ARG A 103 -8.36 -21.98 6.20
CA ARG A 103 -8.64 -23.40 6.01
C ARG A 103 -9.06 -23.65 4.57
N MET A 104 -8.50 -24.70 3.96
CA MET A 104 -8.89 -25.16 2.62
C MET A 104 -9.63 -26.49 2.79
N LYS A 105 -10.80 -26.62 2.17
CA LYS A 105 -11.57 -27.88 2.18
C LYS A 105 -11.95 -28.27 0.74
N PRO A 106 -11.86 -29.56 0.37
CA PRO A 106 -12.43 -30.01 -0.90
C PRO A 106 -13.96 -29.93 -0.84
N ILE A 107 -14.59 -29.66 -1.97
CA ILE A 107 -16.04 -29.77 -2.16
C ILE A 107 -16.28 -31.08 -2.93
N GLY A 108 -17.25 -31.87 -2.48
CA GLY A 108 -17.54 -33.20 -3.02
C GLY A 108 -16.66 -34.30 -2.41
N SER A 109 -16.72 -35.49 -3.02
CA SER A 109 -16.00 -36.68 -2.53
C SER A 109 -14.74 -36.95 -3.36
N LYS A 110 -13.88 -37.86 -2.89
CA LYS A 110 -12.68 -38.27 -3.66
C LYS A 110 -13.05 -38.88 -5.03
N LYS A 111 -14.22 -39.54 -5.12
CA LYS A 111 -14.73 -40.16 -6.35
C LYS A 111 -15.40 -39.13 -7.26
N ASN A 112 -16.09 -38.14 -6.66
CA ASN A 112 -16.81 -37.07 -7.36
C ASN A 112 -16.35 -35.70 -6.84
N PRO A 113 -15.18 -35.20 -7.29
CA PRO A 113 -14.68 -33.89 -6.88
C PRO A 113 -15.51 -32.77 -7.51
N GLN A 114 -15.92 -31.80 -6.69
CA GLN A 114 -16.76 -30.65 -7.10
C GLN A 114 -16.07 -29.30 -6.86
N GLY A 115 -14.78 -29.32 -6.53
CA GLY A 115 -13.98 -28.12 -6.34
C GLY A 115 -13.31 -28.04 -4.97
N ALA A 116 -12.97 -26.82 -4.57
CA ALA A 116 -12.40 -26.53 -3.27
C ALA A 116 -12.88 -25.17 -2.76
N VAL A 117 -13.05 -25.07 -1.45
CA VAL A 117 -13.38 -23.83 -0.75
C VAL A 117 -12.19 -23.39 0.10
N PHE A 118 -11.96 -22.08 0.15
CA PHE A 118 -11.03 -21.43 1.03
C PHE A 118 -11.79 -20.53 2.01
N ASN A 119 -11.63 -20.83 3.30
CA ASN A 119 -12.14 -20.03 4.40
C ASN A 119 -10.95 -19.26 4.97
N PRO A 120 -10.72 -18.00 4.55
CA PRO A 120 -9.64 -17.16 5.07
C PRO A 120 -9.82 -16.90 6.57
N SER A 121 -8.71 -16.64 7.26
CA SER A 121 -8.74 -16.14 8.65
C SER A 121 -8.83 -14.61 8.75
N GLY A 122 -8.66 -13.92 7.62
CA GLY A 122 -8.74 -12.47 7.53
C GLY A 122 -10.17 -11.98 7.29
N LYS A 123 -10.31 -10.67 7.03
CA LYS A 123 -11.60 -10.01 6.74
C LYS A 123 -12.24 -10.42 5.41
N ILE A 124 -11.48 -11.05 4.51
CA ILE A 124 -11.95 -11.46 3.20
C ILE A 124 -13.06 -12.52 3.35
N GLY A 125 -14.08 -12.47 2.49
CA GLY A 125 -15.12 -13.50 2.43
C GLY A 125 -14.61 -14.91 2.05
N THR A 126 -15.41 -15.93 2.35
CA THR A 126 -15.16 -17.30 1.90
C THR A 126 -15.18 -17.39 0.38
N GLN A 127 -14.23 -18.12 -0.21
CA GLN A 127 -14.07 -18.24 -1.66
C GLN A 127 -14.22 -19.69 -2.12
N SER A 128 -15.08 -19.93 -3.10
CA SER A 128 -15.28 -21.25 -3.73
C SER A 128 -14.61 -21.31 -5.10
N TYR A 129 -14.08 -22.48 -5.44
CA TYR A 129 -13.39 -22.74 -6.69
C TYR A 129 -13.89 -24.06 -7.30
N ASP A 130 -14.82 -24.00 -8.26
CA ASP A 130 -15.57 -25.16 -8.79
C ASP A 130 -14.67 -26.24 -9.43
N LYS A 131 -13.56 -25.84 -10.06
CA LYS A 131 -12.54 -26.75 -10.62
C LYS A 131 -11.25 -26.77 -9.80
N GLY A 132 -11.35 -26.31 -8.55
CA GLY A 132 -10.25 -26.22 -7.61
C GLY A 132 -9.94 -27.58 -6.98
N PHE A 133 -8.65 -27.89 -6.84
CA PHE A 133 -8.21 -29.02 -6.03
C PHE A 133 -7.08 -28.60 -5.10
N ILE A 134 -7.00 -29.24 -3.94
CA ILE A 134 -5.99 -28.93 -2.94
C ILE A 134 -4.76 -29.80 -3.19
N ALA A 135 -3.61 -29.16 -3.37
CA ALA A 135 -2.35 -29.86 -3.57
C ALA A 135 -1.18 -29.11 -2.90
N ARG A 136 -0.03 -29.77 -2.82
CA ARG A 136 1.24 -29.13 -2.50
C ARG A 136 2.05 -29.02 -3.78
N ALA A 137 2.29 -27.79 -4.25
CA ALA A 137 3.14 -27.48 -5.38
C ALA A 137 3.92 -26.18 -5.13
N TYR A 138 5.02 -25.96 -5.83
CA TYR A 138 5.89 -24.78 -5.65
C TYR A 138 6.24 -24.50 -4.17
N GLY A 139 6.49 -25.57 -3.41
CA GLY A 139 6.85 -25.53 -1.99
C GLY A 139 5.74 -25.13 -1.01
N ARG A 140 4.47 -25.07 -1.43
CA ARG A 140 3.35 -24.68 -0.54
C ARG A 140 2.06 -25.46 -0.81
N LYS A 141 1.24 -25.61 0.23
CA LYS A 141 -0.14 -26.12 0.08
C LYS A 141 -1.05 -24.97 -0.38
N SER A 142 -1.84 -25.20 -1.41
CA SER A 142 -2.76 -24.22 -1.98
C SER A 142 -3.93 -24.89 -2.70
N ILE A 143 -4.85 -24.08 -3.20
CA ILE A 143 -5.86 -24.49 -4.17
C ILE A 143 -5.30 -24.22 -5.56
N PHE A 144 -5.40 -25.21 -6.45
CA PHE A 144 -4.96 -25.12 -7.82
C PHE A 144 -6.13 -25.42 -8.76
N THR A 145 -6.11 -24.79 -9.92
CA THR A 145 -7.02 -25.07 -11.04
C THR A 145 -6.19 -25.55 -12.22
N ARG A 146 -6.78 -26.38 -13.10
CA ARG A 146 -6.12 -26.77 -14.35
C ARG A 146 -6.41 -25.72 -15.40
N SER A 147 -5.38 -25.35 -16.16
CA SER A 147 -5.55 -24.40 -17.26
C SER A 147 -6.01 -25.04 -18.57
N THR A 148 -5.85 -26.35 -18.67
CA THR A 148 -6.28 -27.19 -19.80
C THR A 148 -6.98 -28.44 -19.25
N GLU A 149 -7.57 -29.25 -20.13
CA GLU A 149 -8.14 -30.56 -19.75
C GLU A 149 -7.04 -31.55 -19.30
N SER A 150 -5.83 -31.38 -19.82
CA SER A 150 -4.66 -32.17 -19.46
C SER A 150 -4.26 -32.00 -17.98
N ARG A 151 -3.48 -32.95 -17.46
CA ARG A 151 -3.01 -32.93 -16.06
C ARG A 151 -2.16 -31.70 -15.72
N TYR A 152 -1.50 -31.11 -16.72
CA TYR A 152 -0.69 -29.90 -16.62
C TYR A 152 -1.00 -28.96 -17.79
N PRO A 153 -0.82 -27.63 -17.63
CA PRO A 153 -0.30 -26.93 -16.45
C PRO A 153 -1.37 -26.54 -15.43
N ILE A 154 -0.95 -26.47 -14.15
CA ILE A 154 -1.79 -26.07 -13.01
C ILE A 154 -1.53 -24.61 -12.66
N LYS A 155 -2.59 -23.86 -12.33
CA LYS A 155 -2.54 -22.46 -11.89
C LYS A 155 -2.99 -22.35 -10.45
N GLU A 156 -2.27 -21.60 -9.63
CA GLU A 156 -2.67 -21.34 -8.25
C GLU A 156 -3.89 -20.43 -8.22
N ALA A 157 -4.93 -20.83 -7.48
CA ALA A 157 -6.12 -20.02 -7.27
C ALA A 157 -5.76 -18.74 -6.51
N ARG A 158 -6.47 -17.66 -6.82
CA ARG A 158 -6.20 -16.33 -6.26
C ARG A 158 -7.48 -15.76 -5.64
N VAL A 159 -7.27 -14.88 -4.68
CA VAL A 159 -8.30 -14.16 -3.94
C VAL A 159 -8.18 -12.70 -4.34
N SER A 160 -9.26 -12.13 -4.88
CA SER A 160 -9.36 -10.68 -5.06
C SER A 160 -9.37 -10.03 -3.69
N VAL A 161 -8.60 -8.97 -3.54
CA VAL A 161 -8.48 -8.20 -2.29
C VAL A 161 -8.68 -6.71 -2.55
N ALA A 162 -9.14 -6.32 -3.74
CA ALA A 162 -9.17 -4.93 -4.15
C ALA A 162 -10.17 -4.11 -3.32
N ASP A 163 -11.42 -4.56 -3.24
CA ASP A 163 -12.49 -3.75 -2.67
C ASP A 163 -12.31 -3.62 -1.13
N ASP A 164 -12.15 -4.74 -0.41
CA ASP A 164 -12.00 -4.73 1.05
C ASP A 164 -10.78 -3.94 1.56
N LEU A 165 -9.70 -3.87 0.77
CA LEU A 165 -8.48 -3.16 1.18
C LEU A 165 -8.56 -1.67 0.89
N GLN A 166 -9.33 -1.27 -0.10
CA GLN A 166 -9.40 0.11 -0.53
C GLN A 166 -10.09 0.96 0.54
N ASP A 167 -11.24 0.49 1.05
CA ASP A 167 -12.01 1.18 2.08
C ASP A 167 -11.17 1.37 3.36
N THR A 168 -10.46 0.33 3.81
CA THR A 168 -9.55 0.43 4.96
C THR A 168 -8.44 1.47 4.75
N ILE A 169 -7.86 1.53 3.55
CA ILE A 169 -6.78 2.48 3.26
C ILE A 169 -7.34 3.91 3.26
N GLU A 170 -8.50 4.12 2.63
CA GLU A 170 -9.13 5.44 2.53
C GLU A 170 -9.55 5.96 3.92
N ASP A 171 -10.25 5.15 4.71
CA ASP A 171 -10.79 5.58 6.00
C ASP A 171 -9.72 5.74 7.09
N GLU A 172 -8.77 4.79 7.16
CA GLU A 172 -7.84 4.72 8.29
C GLU A 172 -6.44 5.29 8.01
N ILE A 173 -5.93 5.16 6.77
CA ILE A 173 -4.56 5.60 6.47
C ILE A 173 -4.54 7.04 5.97
N PHE A 174 -5.51 7.44 5.16
CA PHE A 174 -5.52 8.79 4.60
C PHE A 174 -5.96 9.85 5.60
N SER A 175 -6.81 9.51 6.56
CA SER A 175 -7.18 10.41 7.66
C SER A 175 -5.98 10.86 8.50
N GLU A 176 -4.93 10.03 8.61
CA GLU A 176 -3.70 10.38 9.34
C GLU A 176 -2.66 11.13 8.51
N LEU A 177 -2.85 11.25 7.18
CA LEU A 177 -1.79 11.67 6.26
C LEU A 177 -1.36 13.12 6.52
N SER A 178 -2.33 14.03 6.67
CA SER A 178 -2.06 15.45 6.96
C SER A 178 -1.28 15.61 8.27
N THR A 179 -1.77 15.01 9.35
CA THR A 179 -1.13 15.04 10.66
C THR A 179 0.31 14.51 10.62
N VAL A 180 0.54 13.38 9.94
CA VAL A 180 1.89 12.80 9.81
C VAL A 180 2.79 13.69 8.97
N PHE A 181 2.26 14.28 7.90
CA PHE A 181 2.99 15.21 7.05
C PHE A 181 3.42 16.45 7.82
N MET A 182 2.49 17.14 8.48
CA MET A 182 2.77 18.38 9.23
C MET A 182 3.79 18.14 10.34
N LYS A 183 3.68 17.02 11.06
CA LYS A 183 4.69 16.62 12.06
C LYS A 183 6.09 16.46 11.46
N HIS A 184 6.23 15.81 10.30
CA HIS A 184 7.53 15.67 9.64
C HIS A 184 8.05 17.00 9.10
N PHE A 185 7.16 17.84 8.57
CA PHE A 185 7.48 19.15 8.03
C PHE A 185 8.03 20.08 9.12
N GLU A 186 7.27 20.28 10.19
CA GLU A 186 7.64 21.17 11.28
C GLU A 186 8.97 20.75 11.93
N THR A 187 9.12 19.43 12.20
CA THR A 187 10.34 18.89 12.79
C THR A 187 11.57 19.13 11.91
N ASP A 188 11.44 18.94 10.60
CA ASP A 188 12.55 19.14 9.66
C ASP A 188 12.86 20.63 9.45
N LEU A 189 11.82 21.48 9.37
CA LEU A 189 11.97 22.93 9.22
C LEU A 189 12.68 23.54 10.44
N LYS A 190 12.22 23.22 11.65
CA LYS A 190 12.85 23.64 12.90
C LYS A 190 14.32 23.24 12.95
N GLY A 191 14.63 22.02 12.54
CA GLY A 191 16.01 21.54 12.43
C GLY A 191 16.86 22.36 11.46
N ARG A 192 16.34 22.66 10.27
CA ARG A 192 17.05 23.46 9.26
C ARG A 192 17.28 24.89 9.70
N VAL A 193 16.29 25.53 10.30
CA VAL A 193 16.40 26.89 10.84
C VAL A 193 17.48 26.94 11.91
N LYS A 194 17.42 26.03 12.90
CA LYS A 194 18.40 25.95 13.99
C LYS A 194 19.83 25.75 13.48
N MET A 195 20.02 24.92 12.44
CA MET A 195 21.33 24.59 11.88
C MET A 195 21.76 25.54 10.75
N GLY A 196 20.93 26.51 10.38
CA GLY A 196 21.19 27.43 9.27
C GLY A 196 21.32 26.77 7.89
N MET A 197 20.77 25.55 7.71
CA MET A 197 20.86 24.81 6.45
C MET A 197 19.97 25.45 5.37
N ASN A 198 20.36 25.34 4.09
CA ASN A 198 19.54 25.69 2.93
C ASN A 198 19.03 27.14 2.87
N LYS A 199 19.76 28.12 3.44
CA LYS A 199 19.33 29.54 3.46
C LYS A 199 19.27 30.21 2.07
N THR A 200 20.12 29.80 1.13
CA THR A 200 20.24 30.41 -0.21
C THR A 200 19.99 29.43 -1.36
N GLY A 201 19.48 28.23 -1.06
CA GLY A 201 19.30 27.14 -2.02
C GLY A 201 20.16 25.91 -1.72
N TRP A 202 20.05 24.86 -2.55
CA TRP A 202 20.88 23.65 -2.45
C TRP A 202 22.33 24.01 -2.75
N GLN A 203 23.22 23.91 -1.74
CA GLN A 203 24.64 23.71 -2.00
C GLN A 203 24.85 22.22 -2.21
N SER A 204 25.21 21.86 -3.44
CA SER A 204 25.59 20.51 -3.87
C SER A 204 26.82 20.00 -3.14
#